data_AF-N1WXB8-F1
#
_entry.id   AF-N1WXB8-F1
#
_cell.length_a   1.000
_cell.length_b   1.000
_cell.length_c   1.000
_cell.angle_alpha   90.00
_cell.angle_beta   90.00
_cell.angle_gamma   90.00
#
_symmetry.space_group_name_H-M   'P 1'
#
loop_
_entity.id
_entity.type
_entity.pdbx_description
1 polymer ?
#
loop_
_entity_poly.entity_id
_entity_poly.type
_entity_poly.pdbx_seq_one_letter_code
_entity_poly.pdbx_strand_id
1 'polypeptide(L)'
;MRYYITLFVLFALVFSKSGFSQGSPYYKGGFKIKFDDSDDKYVRILTWVQTQANFSDSRSDDQADVSFQLRRARLLVYGQITKDFLILTHIGINSLNASNMDPLGADGAPQVFMHDAWAQYDVSDQIVVGGGLHYWNGLSRLNSQGTLNLMTLDNNRSSWATLGLVDQFARHVGVFAKGNFGKLQYNVAINEAIVNGLDTNPLSNTNAVYRGANILGTAEAGKTYTGYFAYNFLNLESNFLPYKVGTYLGTERIFNVGAGFYHHPNGAVIIKENQAVGENVNLFAADLFYDAPIGEQGASLTSYAVFQSNDYGTNYLLGPYSSGEMLYGHFGYLLSSTNSTTRFQPYVSYNYTFIDASDQDRTILGLGINAFLNGHNSKLTLEYKSESFGNINQNTLSLQAMIYL
;
A
#
# COMPACT_ATOMS: atom_id res chain seq x y z
N MET A 1 -40.91 -37.60 -26.54
CA MET A 1 -41.62 -36.38 -26.11
C MET A 1 -40.59 -35.26 -26.06
N ARG A 2 -40.66 -34.40 -27.10
CA ARG A 2 -40.15 -33.03 -27.27
C ARG A 2 -38.85 -32.59 -26.55
N TYR A 3 -37.86 -32.31 -27.41
CA TYR A 3 -36.89 -31.21 -27.37
C TYR A 3 -37.51 -29.86 -26.93
N TYR A 4 -36.64 -28.83 -26.79
CA TYR A 4 -36.82 -27.49 -26.20
C TYR A 4 -36.55 -27.50 -24.68
N ILE A 5 -35.39 -27.08 -24.19
CA ILE A 5 -34.97 -25.67 -24.12
C ILE A 5 -33.47 -25.52 -24.46
N THR A 6 -33.22 -25.11 -25.69
CA THR A 6 -32.06 -24.33 -26.09
C THR A 6 -32.55 -22.89 -26.14
N LEU A 7 -32.37 -22.11 -25.07
CA LEU A 7 -32.31 -20.63 -25.04
C LEU A 7 -32.38 -20.17 -23.57
N PHE A 8 -31.24 -19.84 -22.99
CA PHE A 8 -31.06 -18.67 -22.10
C PHE A 8 -29.55 -18.45 -21.86
N VAL A 9 -28.81 -18.48 -22.96
CA VAL A 9 -27.47 -17.91 -23.11
C VAL A 9 -27.64 -16.92 -24.26
N LEU A 10 -27.24 -15.66 -24.06
CA LEU A 10 -27.60 -14.45 -24.83
C LEU A 10 -28.84 -13.70 -24.33
N PHE A 11 -28.69 -12.96 -23.24
CA PHE A 11 -28.95 -11.50 -23.20
C PHE A 11 -28.64 -10.95 -21.79
N ALA A 12 -27.37 -10.63 -21.55
CA ALA A 12 -26.95 -9.68 -20.50
C ALA A 12 -25.57 -9.07 -20.82
N LEU A 13 -25.23 -8.98 -22.10
CA LEU A 13 -24.20 -8.08 -22.62
C LEU A 13 -24.94 -6.82 -23.08
N VAL A 14 -24.37 -5.65 -22.81
CA VAL A 14 -24.99 -4.31 -22.86
C VAL A 14 -25.74 -3.92 -21.58
N PHE A 15 -24.97 -3.64 -20.53
CA PHE A 15 -24.87 -2.29 -19.97
C PHE A 15 -23.63 -2.25 -19.09
N SER A 16 -22.48 -2.02 -19.72
CA SER A 16 -21.32 -1.45 -19.03
C SER A 16 -21.68 -0.02 -18.67
N LYS A 17 -22.55 0.18 -17.66
CA LYS A 17 -22.64 1.47 -16.99
C LYS A 17 -21.36 1.60 -16.20
N SER A 18 -20.45 2.39 -16.78
CA SER A 18 -19.36 3.11 -16.15
C SER A 18 -19.36 2.92 -14.63
N GLY A 19 -18.59 1.94 -14.15
CA GLY A 19 -18.33 1.80 -12.73
C GLY A 19 -17.71 3.11 -12.24
N PHE A 20 -18.47 3.89 -11.48
CA PHE A 20 -18.05 5.17 -10.90
C PHE A 20 -16.98 5.00 -9.80
N SER A 21 -16.30 3.85 -9.73
CA SER A 21 -15.29 3.54 -8.72
C SER A 21 -14.11 4.54 -8.72
N GLN A 22 -13.90 5.28 -9.81
CA GLN A 22 -12.90 6.34 -9.93
C GLN A 22 -13.39 7.58 -10.70
N GLY A 23 -14.71 7.79 -10.79
CA GLY A 23 -15.30 8.92 -11.50
C GLY A 23 -15.84 9.98 -10.53
N SER A 24 -15.71 11.25 -10.87
CA SER A 24 -16.39 12.35 -10.16
C SER A 24 -17.67 12.75 -10.91
N PRO A 25 -18.80 13.01 -10.23
CA PRO A 25 -19.98 13.61 -10.84
C PRO A 25 -19.72 15.04 -11.35
N TYR A 26 -18.61 15.66 -10.92
CA TYR A 26 -18.26 17.04 -11.25
C TYR A 26 -17.35 17.19 -12.47
N TYR A 27 -16.76 16.11 -12.98
CA TYR A 27 -15.95 16.16 -14.21
C TYR A 27 -15.98 14.83 -14.97
N LYS A 28 -16.08 14.89 -16.30
CA LYS A 28 -16.07 13.70 -17.18
C LYS A 28 -14.65 13.39 -17.63
N GLY A 29 -14.17 12.17 -17.38
CA GLY A 29 -12.92 11.63 -17.96
C GLY A 29 -11.62 11.91 -17.19
N GLY A 30 -11.67 12.74 -16.13
CA GLY A 30 -10.46 13.22 -15.44
C GLY A 30 -9.56 14.03 -16.38
N PHE A 31 -8.31 14.26 -15.97
CA PHE A 31 -7.27 14.80 -16.86
C PHE A 31 -6.74 13.69 -17.81
N LYS A 32 -7.63 13.08 -18.61
CA LYS A 32 -7.27 12.11 -19.67
C LYS A 32 -7.23 12.82 -21.02
N ILE A 33 -6.03 13.01 -21.54
CA ILE A 33 -5.76 13.57 -22.87
C ILE A 33 -5.63 12.39 -23.83
N LYS A 34 -6.60 12.23 -24.72
CA LYS A 34 -6.53 11.22 -25.80
C LYS A 34 -5.68 11.73 -26.96
N PHE A 35 -4.95 10.84 -27.61
CA PHE A 35 -4.11 11.20 -28.76
C PHE A 35 -4.82 11.01 -30.10
N ASP A 36 -5.86 10.19 -30.15
CA ASP A 36 -6.75 9.98 -31.28
C ASP A 36 -8.16 9.61 -30.77
N ASP A 37 -9.04 9.16 -31.66
CA ASP A 37 -10.40 8.72 -31.31
C ASP A 37 -10.41 7.36 -30.58
N SER A 38 -9.26 6.67 -30.50
CA SER A 38 -9.12 5.39 -29.81
C SER A 38 -8.97 5.60 -28.30
N ASP A 39 -9.45 4.63 -27.51
CA ASP A 39 -9.38 4.71 -26.04
C ASP A 39 -8.05 4.22 -25.46
N ASP A 40 -7.21 3.58 -26.28
CA ASP A 40 -5.92 2.96 -25.94
C ASP A 40 -4.72 3.88 -26.09
N LYS A 41 -4.89 5.08 -26.66
CA LYS A 41 -3.82 6.08 -26.76
C LYS A 41 -4.14 7.34 -25.99
N TYR A 42 -3.50 7.48 -24.84
CA TYR A 42 -3.78 8.60 -23.95
C TYR A 42 -2.67 8.85 -22.95
N VAL A 43 -2.69 10.05 -22.36
CA VAL A 43 -2.04 10.38 -21.09
C VAL A 43 -3.12 10.70 -20.07
N ARG A 44 -2.98 10.19 -18.86
CA ARG A 44 -3.83 10.50 -17.72
C ARG A 44 -3.01 11.10 -16.60
N ILE A 45 -3.52 12.18 -16.04
CA ILE A 45 -2.94 12.89 -14.91
C ILE A 45 -3.88 12.71 -13.72
N LEU A 46 -3.29 12.42 -12.56
CA LEU A 46 -3.94 12.27 -11.27
C LEU A 46 -3.22 13.16 -10.28
N THR A 47 -3.96 13.90 -9.47
CA THR A 47 -3.37 14.71 -8.40
C THR A 47 -4.20 14.63 -7.15
N TRP A 48 -3.53 14.60 -5.99
CA TRP A 48 -4.24 14.61 -4.72
C TRP A 48 -3.44 15.28 -3.63
N VAL A 49 -4.18 15.85 -2.69
CA VAL A 49 -3.67 16.49 -1.48
C VAL A 49 -4.38 15.88 -0.28
N GLN A 50 -3.58 15.53 0.73
CA GLN A 50 -4.02 15.04 2.02
C GLN A 50 -3.39 15.90 3.11
N THR A 51 -4.22 16.53 3.92
CA THR A 51 -3.79 17.29 5.11
C THR A 51 -4.30 16.59 6.36
N GLN A 52 -3.53 16.69 7.45
CA GLN A 52 -3.89 16.11 8.73
C GLN A 52 -3.74 17.12 9.87
N ALA A 53 -4.67 17.04 10.82
CA ALA A 53 -4.52 17.57 12.16
C ALA A 53 -4.42 16.38 13.13
N ASN A 54 -3.37 16.34 13.95
CA ASN A 54 -3.09 15.23 14.84
C ASN A 54 -2.96 15.73 16.28
N PHE A 55 -3.81 15.21 17.15
CA PHE A 55 -3.67 15.32 18.60
C PHE A 55 -2.95 14.07 19.12
N SER A 56 -1.96 14.24 20.00
CA SER A 56 -1.26 13.12 20.65
C SER A 56 -1.17 13.37 22.16
N ASP A 57 -1.53 12.37 22.96
CA ASP A 57 -1.44 12.45 24.43
C ASP A 57 -0.07 12.03 24.97
N SER A 58 0.82 11.51 24.10
CA SER A 58 2.17 11.06 24.43
C SER A 58 3.25 12.00 23.87
N ARG A 59 2.92 13.27 23.67
CA ARG A 59 3.83 14.32 23.19
C ARG A 59 4.72 14.82 24.33
N SER A 60 5.88 15.41 24.00
CA SER A 60 6.68 16.13 24.99
C SER A 60 6.03 17.46 25.38
N ASP A 61 6.32 17.92 26.61
CA ASP A 61 5.72 19.13 27.21
C ASP A 61 5.96 20.42 26.41
N ASP A 62 7.02 20.43 25.58
CA ASP A 62 7.42 21.56 24.74
C ASP A 62 6.73 21.58 23.36
N GLN A 63 5.94 20.56 23.01
CA GLN A 63 5.20 20.51 21.75
C GLN A 63 3.83 21.21 21.90
N ALA A 64 3.05 21.29 20.81
CA ALA A 64 1.64 21.69 20.86
C ALA A 64 0.72 20.45 20.93
N ASP A 65 -0.47 20.58 21.53
CA ASP A 65 -1.47 19.49 21.59
C ASP A 65 -1.84 18.99 20.21
N VAL A 66 -2.01 19.92 19.28
CA VAL A 66 -2.39 19.65 17.90
C VAL A 66 -1.25 20.06 16.99
N SER A 67 -0.83 19.12 16.15
CA SER A 67 0.10 19.37 15.06
C SER A 67 -0.62 19.27 13.72
N PHE A 68 -0.14 20.02 12.73
CA PHE A 68 -0.63 19.97 11.36
C PHE A 68 0.45 19.43 10.44
N GLN A 69 0.04 18.62 9.47
CA GLN A 69 0.95 18.17 8.42
C GLN A 69 0.26 18.06 7.07
N LEU A 70 1.03 18.34 6.02
CA LEU A 70 0.72 17.90 4.68
C LEU A 70 1.12 16.43 4.57
N ARG A 71 0.16 15.54 4.83
CA ARG A 71 0.39 14.10 4.85
C ARG A 71 0.87 13.60 3.49
N ARG A 72 0.25 14.06 2.39
CA ARG A 72 0.67 13.78 0.99
C ARG A 72 0.27 14.93 0.08
N ALA A 73 1.14 15.33 -0.84
CA ALA A 73 0.76 16.06 -2.05
C ALA A 73 1.52 15.45 -3.23
N ARG A 74 0.78 14.89 -4.19
CA ARG A 74 1.35 14.00 -5.21
C ARG A 74 0.71 14.22 -6.57
N LEU A 75 1.53 14.04 -7.59
CA LEU A 75 1.16 14.05 -9.01
C LEU A 75 1.55 12.70 -9.59
N LEU A 76 0.61 12.03 -10.24
CA LEU A 76 0.85 10.80 -10.98
C LEU A 76 0.40 10.98 -12.42
N VAL A 77 1.29 10.70 -13.35
CA VAL A 77 1.05 10.75 -14.79
C VAL A 77 1.35 9.38 -15.35
N TYR A 78 0.40 8.80 -16.08
CA TYR A 78 0.67 7.60 -16.87
C TYR A 78 0.11 7.74 -18.27
N GLY A 79 0.70 7.03 -19.22
CA GLY A 79 0.24 7.06 -20.59
C GLY A 79 0.38 5.72 -21.27
N GLN A 80 -0.60 5.40 -22.10
CA GLN A 80 -0.50 4.33 -23.08
C GLN A 80 -0.24 4.97 -24.43
N ILE A 81 0.94 4.70 -25.00
CA ILE A 81 1.33 5.19 -26.35
C ILE A 81 0.80 4.21 -27.40
N THR A 82 0.78 2.92 -27.05
CA THR A 82 0.11 1.83 -27.75
C THR A 82 -0.56 0.94 -26.69
N LYS A 83 -1.47 0.06 -27.10
CA LYS A 83 -2.09 -0.91 -26.18
C LYS A 83 -1.07 -1.76 -25.39
N ASP A 84 0.11 -2.01 -25.95
CA ASP A 84 1.11 -2.92 -25.38
C ASP A 84 2.18 -2.19 -24.55
N PHE A 85 2.14 -0.86 -24.44
CA PHE A 85 3.15 -0.06 -23.75
C PHE A 85 2.54 0.96 -22.80
N LEU A 86 2.96 0.92 -21.54
CA LEU A 86 2.54 1.86 -20.50
C LEU A 86 3.77 2.47 -19.82
N ILE A 87 3.75 3.79 -19.67
CA ILE A 87 4.71 4.55 -18.86
C ILE A 87 4.00 5.15 -17.65
N LEU A 88 4.69 5.23 -16.52
CA LEU A 88 4.18 5.88 -15.32
C LEU A 88 5.28 6.69 -14.63
N THR A 89 4.94 7.92 -14.28
CA THR A 89 5.72 8.81 -13.44
C THR A 89 4.86 9.27 -12.27
N HIS A 90 5.42 9.25 -11.07
CA HIS A 90 4.75 9.69 -9.86
C HIS A 90 5.75 10.48 -9.03
N ILE A 91 5.42 11.72 -8.72
CA ILE A 91 6.25 12.62 -7.90
C ILE A 91 5.42 13.20 -6.77
N GLY A 92 6.08 13.57 -5.69
CA GLY A 92 5.40 14.28 -4.62
C GLY A 92 6.17 14.31 -3.32
N ILE A 93 5.45 14.73 -2.30
CA ILE A 93 5.95 14.94 -0.94
C ILE A 93 5.11 14.12 0.05
N ASN A 94 5.70 13.72 1.18
CA ASN A 94 5.01 12.99 2.25
C ASN A 94 5.36 13.52 3.62
N SER A 95 4.35 13.84 4.41
CA SER A 95 4.47 14.24 5.81
C SER A 95 5.32 15.49 6.03
N LEU A 96 5.10 16.53 5.23
CA LEU A 96 5.71 17.85 5.43
C LEU A 96 5.04 18.55 6.61
N ASN A 97 5.84 19.06 7.54
CA ASN A 97 5.40 19.75 8.75
C ASN A 97 6.47 20.74 9.24
N ALA A 98 6.20 21.46 10.33
CA ALA A 98 7.06 22.53 10.81
C ALA A 98 8.47 22.08 11.23
N SER A 99 8.69 20.83 11.66
CA SER A 99 10.00 20.36 12.13
C SER A 99 10.95 19.97 11.01
N ASN A 100 10.42 19.87 9.79
CA ASN A 100 11.11 19.25 8.68
C ASN A 100 11.06 20.12 7.39
N MET A 101 10.35 21.23 7.46
CA MET A 101 10.47 22.34 6.51
C MET A 101 11.84 23.02 6.61
N ASP A 102 12.35 23.43 5.45
CA ASP A 102 13.56 24.23 5.29
C ASP A 102 13.20 25.67 4.87
N PRO A 103 13.88 26.72 5.38
CA PRO A 103 13.60 28.10 4.97
C PRO A 103 13.71 28.37 3.47
N LEU A 104 14.48 27.57 2.73
CA LEU A 104 14.64 27.67 1.27
C LEU A 104 13.98 26.50 0.51
N GLY A 105 13.40 25.54 1.22
CA GLY A 105 12.82 24.33 0.64
C GLY A 105 13.85 23.36 0.04
N ALA A 106 15.14 23.50 0.38
CA ALA A 106 16.25 22.81 -0.27
C ALA A 106 17.01 21.85 0.63
N ASP A 107 16.94 21.99 1.97
CA ASP A 107 17.65 21.11 2.92
C ASP A 107 16.78 20.72 4.12
N GLY A 108 16.30 19.49 4.16
CA GLY A 108 15.37 19.01 5.19
C GLY A 108 14.30 18.12 4.58
N ALA A 109 14.13 16.92 5.13
CA ALA A 109 13.08 16.01 4.66
C ALA A 109 11.71 16.60 5.00
N PRO A 110 10.63 16.41 4.21
CA PRO A 110 10.54 15.77 2.91
C PRO A 110 10.62 16.78 1.76
N GLN A 111 11.47 16.49 0.78
CA GLN A 111 11.49 17.20 -0.51
C GLN A 111 10.44 16.61 -1.47
N VAL A 112 10.20 17.26 -2.61
CA VAL A 112 9.52 16.62 -3.75
C VAL A 112 10.47 15.58 -4.34
N PHE A 113 10.07 14.31 -4.33
CA PHE A 113 10.89 13.22 -4.86
C PHE A 113 10.12 12.31 -5.81
N MET A 114 10.87 11.50 -6.56
CA MET A 114 10.32 10.50 -7.47
C MET A 114 9.78 9.32 -6.67
N HIS A 115 8.47 9.14 -6.66
CA HIS A 115 7.84 7.94 -6.13
C HIS A 115 7.98 6.78 -7.11
N ASP A 116 7.50 6.93 -8.32
CA ASP A 116 7.53 5.88 -9.35
C ASP A 116 8.05 6.48 -10.65
N ALA A 117 8.86 5.72 -11.38
CA ALA A 117 9.31 6.03 -12.72
C ALA A 117 9.64 4.72 -13.43
N TRP A 118 8.66 4.16 -14.15
CA TRP A 118 8.82 2.86 -14.79
C TRP A 118 8.05 2.79 -16.12
N ALA A 119 8.46 1.84 -16.95
CA ALA A 119 7.78 1.46 -18.17
C ALA A 119 7.51 -0.05 -18.17
N GLN A 120 6.46 -0.46 -18.86
CA GLN A 120 6.14 -1.86 -19.08
C GLN A 120 5.82 -2.16 -20.54
N TYR A 121 5.95 -3.43 -20.88
CA TYR A 121 5.57 -4.00 -22.16
C TYR A 121 4.71 -5.26 -21.94
N ASP A 122 3.61 -5.34 -22.67
CA ASP A 122 2.69 -6.48 -22.61
C ASP A 122 3.20 -7.56 -23.57
N VAL A 123 3.73 -8.66 -23.02
CA VAL A 123 4.28 -9.80 -23.79
C VAL A 123 3.14 -10.70 -24.29
N SER A 124 2.09 -10.83 -23.48
CA SER A 124 0.84 -11.50 -23.81
C SER A 124 -0.27 -10.99 -22.89
N ASP A 125 -1.51 -11.39 -23.14
CA ASP A 125 -2.65 -11.08 -22.26
C ASP A 125 -2.44 -11.56 -20.80
N GLN A 126 -1.54 -12.52 -20.59
CA GLN A 126 -1.26 -13.13 -19.29
C GLN A 126 0.04 -12.64 -18.67
N ILE A 127 0.95 -12.04 -19.44
CA ILE A 127 2.31 -11.72 -19.01
C ILE A 127 2.66 -10.31 -19.44
N VAL A 128 2.92 -9.47 -18.45
CA VAL A 128 3.45 -8.12 -18.61
C VAL A 128 4.80 -8.06 -17.90
N VAL A 129 5.79 -7.45 -18.55
CA VAL A 129 7.11 -7.21 -17.96
C VAL A 129 7.41 -5.72 -17.95
N GLY A 130 8.13 -5.25 -16.94
CA GLY A 130 8.54 -3.85 -16.87
C GLY A 130 9.74 -3.63 -15.98
N GLY A 131 10.18 -2.39 -15.91
CA GLY A 131 11.32 -2.01 -15.08
C GLY A 131 11.42 -0.51 -14.84
N GLY A 132 12.22 -0.17 -13.83
CA GLY A 132 12.38 1.19 -13.33
C GLY A 132 12.17 1.27 -11.82
N LEU A 133 11.93 2.46 -11.29
CA LEU A 133 11.56 2.67 -9.90
C LEU A 133 10.08 2.34 -9.71
N HIS A 134 9.74 1.20 -9.11
CA HIS A 134 8.37 0.66 -9.13
C HIS A 134 7.82 0.21 -7.78
N TYR A 135 6.50 0.16 -7.69
CA TYR A 135 5.73 -0.24 -6.49
C TYR A 135 5.11 -1.64 -6.57
N TRP A 136 5.57 -2.49 -7.51
CA TRP A 136 5.16 -3.91 -7.58
C TRP A 136 5.79 -4.72 -6.43
N ASN A 137 5.12 -4.70 -5.28
CA ASN A 137 5.59 -5.34 -4.05
C ASN A 137 4.97 -6.73 -3.86
N GLY A 138 5.73 -7.65 -3.28
CA GLY A 138 5.32 -9.05 -3.18
C GLY A 138 4.75 -9.51 -1.85
N LEU A 139 4.97 -8.85 -0.71
CA LEU A 139 4.67 -9.58 0.52
C LEU A 139 3.16 -9.80 0.73
N SER A 140 2.35 -8.74 0.67
CA SER A 140 0.90 -8.83 0.85
C SER A 140 0.19 -7.75 0.04
N ARG A 141 -1.14 -7.80 0.07
CA ARG A 141 -2.01 -6.77 -0.47
C ARG A 141 -1.75 -5.39 0.12
N LEU A 142 -1.47 -5.31 1.42
CA LEU A 142 -1.16 -4.06 2.10
C LEU A 142 0.18 -3.48 1.68
N ASN A 143 1.14 -4.29 1.23
CA ASN A 143 2.42 -3.79 0.72
C ASN A 143 2.25 -2.95 -0.56
N SER A 144 1.15 -3.17 -1.27
CA SER A 144 0.81 -2.51 -2.53
C SER A 144 -0.42 -1.60 -2.37
N GLN A 145 -0.79 -1.18 -1.16
CA GLN A 145 -2.04 -0.43 -0.94
C GLN A 145 -2.03 0.99 -1.56
N GLY A 146 -3.12 1.36 -2.23
CA GLY A 146 -3.31 2.67 -2.83
C GLY A 146 -3.68 3.76 -1.82
N THR A 147 -2.94 4.87 -1.82
CA THR A 147 -3.16 5.96 -0.85
C THR A 147 -4.44 6.78 -1.08
N LEU A 148 -5.07 6.61 -2.24
CA LEU A 148 -6.30 7.32 -2.66
C LEU A 148 -7.58 6.65 -2.16
N ASN A 149 -7.51 5.38 -1.77
CA ASN A 149 -8.69 4.56 -1.51
C ASN A 149 -8.51 3.66 -0.27
N LEU A 150 -7.66 4.12 0.66
CA LEU A 150 -7.50 3.51 1.97
C LEU A 150 -8.85 3.51 2.70
N MET A 151 -9.16 2.40 3.35
CA MET A 151 -10.28 2.33 4.28
C MET A 151 -9.89 2.99 5.62
N THR A 152 -8.81 2.50 6.24
CA THR A 152 -8.20 3.12 7.43
C THR A 152 -7.57 4.48 7.11
N LEU A 153 -7.23 5.28 8.12
CA LEU A 153 -6.63 6.60 7.91
C LEU A 153 -5.32 6.52 7.10
N ASP A 154 -4.51 5.52 7.46
CA ASP A 154 -3.25 5.20 6.80
C ASP A 154 -3.05 3.67 6.72
N ASN A 155 -2.00 3.24 6.03
CA ASN A 155 -1.58 1.85 6.02
C ASN A 155 -1.09 1.41 7.41
N ASN A 156 -1.28 0.13 7.76
CA ASN A 156 -0.60 -0.45 8.92
C ASN A 156 0.91 -0.47 8.68
N ARG A 157 1.65 0.42 9.34
CA ARG A 157 3.06 0.69 9.04
C ARG A 157 3.94 -0.57 8.95
N SER A 158 3.72 -1.54 9.83
CA SER A 158 4.47 -2.80 9.87
C SER A 158 4.20 -3.72 8.67
N SER A 159 3.06 -3.56 7.98
CA SER A 159 2.78 -4.26 6.72
C SER A 159 3.66 -3.78 5.57
N TRP A 160 4.11 -2.53 5.57
CA TRP A 160 5.16 -2.06 4.65
C TRP A 160 6.56 -2.48 5.12
N ALA A 161 6.79 -3.79 5.09
CA ALA A 161 7.90 -4.49 5.74
C ALA A 161 9.32 -3.95 5.47
N THR A 162 9.58 -3.38 4.28
CA THR A 162 10.91 -2.93 3.87
C THR A 162 11.08 -1.41 3.87
N LEU A 163 10.03 -0.67 4.23
CA LEU A 163 9.87 0.75 3.94
C LEU A 163 10.99 1.60 4.57
N GLY A 164 11.87 2.10 3.70
CA GLY A 164 13.06 2.88 4.06
C GLY A 164 14.24 2.05 4.59
N LEU A 165 14.13 0.73 4.74
CA LEU A 165 15.24 -0.14 5.13
C LEU A 165 16.11 -0.49 3.92
N VAL A 166 15.45 -0.91 2.85
CA VAL A 166 16.10 -1.39 1.60
C VAL A 166 15.46 -0.80 0.35
N ASP A 167 14.52 0.13 0.53
CA ASP A 167 13.71 0.74 -0.53
C ASP A 167 13.54 2.26 -0.38
N GLN A 168 13.13 2.92 -1.47
CA GLN A 168 12.71 4.32 -1.46
C GLN A 168 11.18 4.41 -1.33
N PHE A 169 10.71 4.58 -0.10
CA PHE A 169 9.28 4.74 0.20
C PHE A 169 8.41 3.60 -0.39
N ALA A 170 8.84 2.35 -0.16
CA ALA A 170 8.28 1.11 -0.66
C ALA A 170 8.36 0.92 -2.20
N ARG A 171 9.28 1.63 -2.87
CA ARG A 171 9.70 1.34 -4.25
C ARG A 171 11.15 0.92 -4.31
N HIS A 172 11.42 0.01 -5.23
CA HIS A 172 12.77 -0.37 -5.61
C HIS A 172 13.02 -0.03 -7.08
N VAL A 173 14.30 0.15 -7.43
CA VAL A 173 14.72 0.10 -8.82
C VAL A 173 14.93 -1.37 -9.18
N GLY A 174 14.24 -1.83 -10.21
CA GLY A 174 14.27 -3.24 -10.57
C GLY A 174 13.51 -3.57 -11.84
N VAL A 175 13.32 -4.87 -12.03
CA VAL A 175 12.46 -5.43 -13.07
C VAL A 175 11.35 -6.23 -12.42
N PHE A 176 10.15 -6.16 -13.00
CA PHE A 176 8.98 -6.87 -12.53
C PHE A 176 8.29 -7.62 -13.66
N ALA A 177 7.58 -8.68 -13.29
CA ALA A 177 6.61 -9.34 -14.14
C ALA A 177 5.28 -9.46 -13.39
N LYS A 178 4.17 -9.25 -14.10
CA LYS A 178 2.82 -9.36 -13.53
C LYS A 178 1.86 -9.95 -14.54
N GLY A 179 0.75 -10.45 -14.04
CA GLY A 179 -0.19 -11.11 -14.93
C GLY A 179 -1.35 -11.77 -14.23
N ASN A 180 -2.17 -12.43 -15.04
CA ASN A 180 -3.31 -13.22 -14.58
C ASN A 180 -3.38 -14.52 -15.37
N PHE A 181 -3.45 -15.65 -14.66
CA PHE A 181 -3.84 -16.95 -15.21
C PHE A 181 -5.26 -17.27 -14.73
N GLY A 182 -6.25 -16.82 -15.51
CA GLY A 182 -7.66 -16.89 -15.09
C GLY A 182 -7.90 -16.06 -13.83
N LYS A 183 -8.27 -16.72 -12.73
CA LYS A 183 -8.53 -16.08 -11.42
C LYS A 183 -7.27 -15.94 -10.55
N LEU A 184 -6.16 -16.56 -10.93
CA LEU A 184 -4.89 -16.42 -10.25
C LEU A 184 -4.13 -15.20 -10.80
N GLN A 185 -4.01 -14.17 -9.98
CA GLN A 185 -3.20 -12.98 -10.26
C GLN A 185 -1.83 -13.12 -9.61
N TYR A 186 -0.79 -12.62 -10.29
CA TYR A 186 0.57 -12.62 -9.74
C TYR A 186 1.32 -11.32 -10.06
N ASN A 187 2.27 -10.99 -9.20
CA ASN A 187 3.37 -10.07 -9.51
C ASN A 187 4.64 -10.54 -8.83
N VAL A 188 5.77 -10.45 -9.52
CA VAL A 188 7.10 -10.79 -9.02
C VAL A 188 8.09 -9.72 -9.44
N ALA A 189 9.14 -9.50 -8.65
CA ALA A 189 10.17 -8.53 -8.97
C ALA A 189 11.56 -8.93 -8.44
N ILE A 190 12.59 -8.46 -9.15
CA ILE A 190 13.99 -8.49 -8.75
C ILE A 190 14.48 -7.04 -8.70
N ASN A 191 15.05 -6.66 -7.56
CA ASN A 191 15.25 -5.29 -7.18
C ASN A 191 16.67 -5.05 -6.65
N GLU A 192 17.16 -3.83 -6.81
CA GLU A 192 18.33 -3.34 -6.07
C GLU A 192 17.94 -2.97 -4.64
N ALA A 193 18.78 -3.33 -3.66
CA ALA A 193 18.71 -2.82 -2.30
C ALA A 193 19.44 -1.47 -2.20
N ILE A 194 18.87 -0.50 -1.48
CA ILE A 194 19.58 0.76 -1.18
C ILE A 194 20.71 0.51 -0.17
N VAL A 195 21.73 1.37 -0.19
CA VAL A 195 22.91 1.29 0.70
C VAL A 195 22.88 2.31 1.84
N ASN A 196 21.79 3.04 1.98
CA ASN A 196 21.60 4.18 2.89
C ASN A 196 20.22 4.15 3.56
N GLY A 197 19.79 2.97 4.00
CA GLY A 197 18.52 2.77 4.71
C GLY A 197 18.46 3.45 6.09
N LEU A 198 17.28 3.36 6.71
CA LEU A 198 16.97 3.96 8.01
C LEU A 198 17.67 3.29 9.20
N ASP A 199 18.13 2.05 9.05
CA ASP A 199 18.86 1.37 10.11
C ASP A 199 20.28 1.95 10.22
N THR A 200 20.52 2.68 11.30
CA THR A 200 21.81 3.29 11.64
C THR A 200 22.40 2.72 12.92
N ASN A 201 21.80 1.64 13.46
CA ASN A 201 22.29 1.02 14.69
C ASN A 201 23.74 0.53 14.52
N PRO A 202 24.54 0.59 15.60
CA PRO A 202 25.89 0.06 15.59
C PRO A 202 25.87 -1.46 15.40
N LEU A 203 26.90 -2.00 14.75
CA LEU A 203 27.10 -3.43 14.66
C LEU A 203 27.28 -4.05 16.06
N SER A 204 26.60 -5.18 16.29
CA SER A 204 26.64 -5.91 17.56
C SER A 204 26.76 -7.41 17.30
N ASN A 205 27.16 -8.16 18.33
CA ASN A 205 27.12 -9.62 18.34
C ASN A 205 25.81 -10.20 18.91
N THR A 206 24.90 -9.34 19.39
CA THR A 206 23.61 -9.75 19.98
C THR A 206 22.41 -9.48 19.08
N ASN A 207 22.49 -8.44 18.25
CA ASN A 207 21.40 -7.96 17.42
C ASN A 207 21.92 -7.71 16.01
N ALA A 208 21.21 -8.24 15.02
CA ALA A 208 21.45 -7.96 13.63
C ALA A 208 21.00 -6.52 13.29
N VAL A 209 21.59 -5.95 12.25
CA VAL A 209 21.17 -4.70 11.61
C VAL A 209 20.86 -4.95 10.14
N TYR A 210 19.85 -4.29 9.59
CA TYR A 210 19.41 -4.50 8.21
C TYR A 210 20.22 -3.60 7.26
N ARG A 211 21.50 -3.91 7.10
CA ARG A 211 22.48 -3.08 6.36
C ARG A 211 23.42 -3.87 5.45
N GLY A 212 23.03 -5.05 4.99
CA GLY A 212 23.82 -5.97 4.17
C GLY A 212 24.49 -5.29 2.97
N ALA A 213 23.71 -4.64 2.10
CA ALA A 213 24.22 -3.96 0.91
C ALA A 213 25.28 -2.89 1.23
N ASN A 214 25.15 -2.21 2.37
CA ASN A 214 26.06 -1.16 2.82
C ASN A 214 27.38 -1.71 3.39
N ILE A 215 27.32 -2.83 4.11
CA ILE A 215 28.44 -3.36 4.91
C ILE A 215 29.21 -4.45 4.15
N LEU A 216 28.49 -5.38 3.53
CA LEU A 216 29.05 -6.50 2.76
C LEU A 216 29.26 -6.14 1.29
N GLY A 217 28.57 -5.10 0.82
CA GLY A 217 28.62 -4.64 -0.56
C GLY A 217 27.55 -5.26 -1.45
N THR A 218 27.24 -4.57 -2.55
CA THR A 218 26.13 -4.94 -3.45
C THR A 218 26.38 -6.22 -4.25
N ALA A 219 27.63 -6.68 -4.35
CA ALA A 219 27.95 -7.98 -4.95
C ALA A 219 27.38 -9.14 -4.12
N GLU A 220 27.33 -8.98 -2.80
CA GLU A 220 26.90 -10.03 -1.85
C GLU A 220 25.45 -9.85 -1.40
N ALA A 221 25.03 -8.60 -1.18
CA ALA A 221 23.73 -8.25 -0.58
C ALA A 221 23.01 -7.12 -1.35
N GLY A 222 23.22 -7.02 -2.67
CA GLY A 222 22.62 -5.95 -3.48
C GLY A 222 21.25 -6.27 -4.06
N LYS A 223 20.80 -7.54 -4.01
CA LYS A 223 19.58 -8.00 -4.69
C LYS A 223 18.50 -8.41 -3.72
N THR A 224 17.27 -8.01 -4.04
CA THR A 224 16.07 -8.43 -3.31
C THR A 224 15.07 -9.05 -4.29
N TYR A 225 14.35 -10.05 -3.82
CA TYR A 225 13.43 -10.86 -4.61
C TYR A 225 12.07 -10.87 -3.93
N THR A 226 11.00 -10.61 -4.66
CA THR A 226 9.67 -10.53 -4.06
C THR A 226 8.59 -11.06 -4.99
N GLY A 227 7.54 -11.63 -4.43
CA GLY A 227 6.40 -12.10 -5.22
C GLY A 227 5.11 -12.19 -4.41
N TYR A 228 4.00 -11.77 -5.02
CA TYR A 228 2.65 -11.88 -4.48
C TYR A 228 1.76 -12.64 -5.46
N PHE A 229 0.94 -13.55 -4.94
CA PHE A 229 0.01 -14.37 -5.69
C PHE A 229 -1.35 -14.33 -5.01
N ALA A 230 -2.41 -14.04 -5.75
CA ALA A 230 -3.76 -13.95 -5.20
C ALA A 230 -4.77 -14.68 -6.08
N TYR A 231 -5.57 -15.55 -5.47
CA TYR A 231 -6.70 -16.19 -6.14
C TYR A 231 -7.98 -15.39 -5.90
N ASN A 232 -8.63 -14.95 -6.96
CA ASN A 232 -9.81 -14.08 -6.92
C ASN A 232 -11.08 -14.93 -7.08
N PHE A 233 -11.76 -15.22 -5.98
CA PHE A 233 -12.97 -16.06 -5.96
C PHE A 233 -14.17 -15.39 -6.62
N LEU A 234 -14.30 -14.07 -6.47
CA LEU A 234 -15.37 -13.26 -7.08
C LEU A 234 -14.85 -12.54 -8.34
N ASN A 235 -14.98 -11.20 -8.42
CA ASN A 235 -14.42 -10.42 -9.51
C ASN A 235 -12.89 -10.40 -9.43
N LEU A 236 -12.24 -10.44 -10.60
CA LEU A 236 -10.80 -10.25 -10.71
C LEU A 236 -10.48 -8.78 -10.50
N GLU A 237 -9.57 -8.50 -9.58
CA GLU A 237 -9.13 -7.14 -9.35
C GLU A 237 -8.14 -6.65 -10.40
N SER A 238 -8.17 -5.35 -10.66
CA SER A 238 -7.24 -4.73 -11.60
C SER A 238 -5.79 -4.88 -11.12
N ASN A 239 -4.92 -5.30 -12.04
CA ASN A 239 -3.47 -5.20 -11.94
C ASN A 239 -2.90 -4.22 -12.98
N PHE A 240 -3.71 -3.26 -13.45
CA PHE A 240 -3.25 -2.25 -14.40
C PHE A 240 -2.16 -1.38 -13.76
N LEU A 241 -2.39 -0.91 -12.52
CA LEU A 241 -1.41 -0.19 -11.69
C LEU A 241 -1.07 -1.00 -10.42
N PRO A 242 0.10 -0.77 -9.78
CA PRO A 242 0.54 -1.48 -8.59
C PRO A 242 -0.20 -1.08 -7.30
N TYR A 243 -1.38 -0.48 -7.38
CA TYR A 243 -2.08 0.10 -6.23
C TYR A 243 -3.36 -0.68 -5.91
N LYS A 244 -3.33 -1.48 -4.85
CA LYS A 244 -4.46 -2.26 -4.34
C LYS A 244 -5.47 -1.36 -3.64
N VAL A 245 -6.73 -1.51 -4.02
CA VAL A 245 -7.84 -0.74 -3.45
C VAL A 245 -8.12 -1.20 -2.02
N GLY A 246 -8.24 -0.25 -1.10
CA GLY A 246 -8.56 -0.52 0.31
C GLY A 246 -10.05 -0.69 0.61
N THR A 247 -10.93 -0.02 -0.14
CA THR A 247 -12.38 -0.23 -0.13
C THR A 247 -12.99 0.17 -1.48
N TYR A 248 -13.89 -0.66 -2.02
CA TYR A 248 -14.57 -0.40 -3.29
C TYR A 248 -15.93 0.29 -3.09
N LEU A 249 -16.27 0.64 -1.85
CA LEU A 249 -17.53 1.31 -1.50
C LEU A 249 -18.77 0.55 -2.01
N GLY A 250 -18.69 -0.78 -2.14
CA GLY A 250 -19.78 -1.63 -2.64
C GLY A 250 -19.99 -1.58 -4.15
N THR A 251 -19.09 -0.93 -4.91
CA THR A 251 -19.18 -0.89 -6.38
C THR A 251 -18.71 -2.17 -7.05
N GLU A 252 -17.98 -3.01 -6.32
CA GLU A 252 -17.43 -4.28 -6.79
C GLU A 252 -17.80 -5.43 -5.85
N ARG A 253 -17.55 -6.66 -6.30
CA ARG A 253 -17.63 -7.87 -5.49
C ARG A 253 -16.28 -8.56 -5.52
N ILE A 254 -15.43 -8.27 -4.54
CA ILE A 254 -14.08 -8.82 -4.42
C ILE A 254 -14.05 -9.82 -3.27
N PHE A 255 -13.49 -10.99 -3.55
CA PHE A 255 -13.00 -11.89 -2.51
C PHE A 255 -11.72 -12.53 -3.04
N ASN A 256 -10.60 -12.26 -2.38
CA ASN A 256 -9.33 -12.89 -2.72
C ASN A 256 -8.65 -13.45 -1.47
N VAL A 257 -7.87 -14.50 -1.70
CA VAL A 257 -6.88 -15.02 -0.75
C VAL A 257 -5.53 -14.92 -1.44
N GLY A 258 -4.59 -14.27 -0.76
CA GLY A 258 -3.25 -14.00 -1.25
C GLY A 258 -2.18 -14.62 -0.39
N ALA A 259 -1.04 -14.88 -1.00
CA ALA A 259 0.20 -15.23 -0.31
C ALA A 259 1.39 -14.59 -1.03
N GLY A 260 2.41 -14.24 -0.27
CA GLY A 260 3.57 -13.59 -0.83
C GLY A 260 4.84 -13.79 -0.02
N PHE A 261 5.95 -13.40 -0.63
CA PHE A 261 7.28 -13.51 -0.05
C PHE A 261 8.15 -12.29 -0.38
N TYR A 262 9.15 -12.10 0.47
CA TYR A 262 10.27 -11.21 0.25
C TYR A 262 11.54 -11.89 0.73
N HIS A 263 12.58 -11.87 -0.09
CA HIS A 263 13.86 -12.49 0.20
C HIS A 263 15.00 -11.54 -0.15
N HIS A 264 15.94 -11.37 0.78
CA HIS A 264 17.14 -10.59 0.58
C HIS A 264 18.34 -11.38 1.14
N PRO A 265 19.12 -12.04 0.26
CA PRO A 265 20.33 -12.73 0.63
C PRO A 265 21.31 -11.80 1.35
N ASN A 266 21.84 -12.23 2.50
CA ASN A 266 22.77 -11.44 3.32
C ASN A 266 22.28 -10.02 3.63
N GLY A 267 20.96 -9.82 3.67
CA GLY A 267 20.35 -8.51 3.87
C GLY A 267 20.65 -7.94 5.25
N ALA A 268 20.69 -8.77 6.29
CA ALA A 268 21.02 -8.38 7.65
C ALA A 268 22.48 -8.72 7.99
N VAL A 269 23.05 -8.06 8.99
CA VAL A 269 24.45 -8.23 9.39
C VAL A 269 24.56 -8.31 10.91
N ILE A 270 25.34 -9.27 11.41
CA ILE A 270 25.68 -9.44 12.82
C ILE A 270 27.18 -9.69 12.97
N ILE A 271 27.76 -9.32 14.11
CA ILE A 271 29.16 -9.63 14.43
C ILE A 271 29.26 -11.05 14.99
N LYS A 272 30.02 -11.92 14.32
CA LYS A 272 30.43 -13.24 14.83
C LYS A 272 31.95 -13.31 14.77
N GLU A 273 32.59 -13.67 15.88
CA GLU A 273 34.07 -13.76 15.97
C GLU A 273 34.81 -12.50 15.47
N ASN A 274 34.30 -11.31 15.83
CA ASN A 274 34.81 -10.00 15.40
C ASN A 274 34.77 -9.75 13.87
N GLN A 275 33.97 -10.52 13.12
CA GLN A 275 33.72 -10.31 11.70
C GLN A 275 32.24 -10.00 11.46
N ALA A 276 31.98 -9.13 10.48
CA ALA A 276 30.62 -8.91 9.98
C ALA A 276 30.19 -10.11 9.15
N VAL A 277 29.09 -10.75 9.54
CA VAL A 277 28.52 -11.92 8.88
C VAL A 277 27.11 -11.61 8.43
N GLY A 278 26.80 -11.92 7.17
CA GLY A 278 25.47 -11.77 6.59
C GLY A 278 24.47 -12.78 7.13
N GLU A 279 23.24 -12.33 7.33
CA GLU A 279 22.06 -13.15 7.58
C GLU A 279 21.01 -12.83 6.52
N ASN A 280 20.31 -13.84 6.03
CA ASN A 280 19.25 -13.64 5.05
C ASN A 280 18.04 -12.99 5.71
N VAL A 281 17.39 -12.08 4.99
CA VAL A 281 16.06 -11.59 5.40
C VAL A 281 15.00 -12.34 4.60
N ASN A 282 14.08 -13.01 5.31
CA ASN A 282 13.00 -13.81 4.74
C ASN A 282 11.67 -13.39 5.36
N LEU A 283 10.77 -12.87 4.54
CA LEU A 283 9.45 -12.47 4.98
C LEU A 283 8.40 -13.24 4.19
N PHE A 284 7.37 -13.71 4.87
CA PHE A 284 6.23 -14.41 4.28
C PHE A 284 4.92 -13.83 4.79
N ALA A 285 3.91 -13.76 3.93
CA ALA A 285 2.58 -13.37 4.37
C ALA A 285 1.49 -14.15 3.64
N ALA A 286 0.36 -14.29 4.33
CA ALA A 286 -0.89 -14.76 3.77
C ALA A 286 -1.99 -13.77 4.16
N ASP A 287 -2.81 -13.38 3.19
CA ASP A 287 -3.88 -12.41 3.40
C ASP A 287 -5.21 -12.85 2.79
N LEU A 288 -6.28 -12.23 3.28
CA LEU A 288 -7.60 -12.32 2.70
C LEU A 288 -8.21 -10.92 2.62
N PHE A 289 -8.91 -10.65 1.53
CA PHE A 289 -9.63 -9.40 1.34
C PHE A 289 -11.02 -9.68 0.80
N TYR A 290 -12.02 -9.04 1.41
CA TYR A 290 -13.42 -9.11 1.00
C TYR A 290 -14.01 -7.70 0.92
N ASP A 291 -14.60 -7.36 -0.22
CA ASP A 291 -15.39 -6.13 -0.38
C ASP A 291 -16.62 -6.45 -1.23
N ALA A 292 -17.81 -6.19 -0.69
CA ALA A 292 -19.04 -6.43 -1.43
C ALA A 292 -20.20 -5.55 -0.94
N PRO A 293 -21.14 -5.19 -1.84
CA PRO A 293 -22.42 -4.63 -1.43
C PRO A 293 -23.19 -5.65 -0.58
N ILE A 294 -23.86 -5.14 0.45
CA ILE A 294 -24.72 -5.91 1.35
C ILE A 294 -26.06 -5.21 1.51
N GLY A 295 -27.14 -6.00 1.53
CA GLY A 295 -28.50 -5.47 1.62
C GLY A 295 -28.88 -4.55 0.45
N GLU A 296 -29.79 -3.62 0.73
CA GLU A 296 -30.27 -2.63 -0.22
C GLU A 296 -29.65 -1.24 0.04
N GLN A 297 -29.88 -0.29 -0.86
CA GLN A 297 -29.54 1.13 -0.66
C GLN A 297 -28.03 1.42 -0.51
N GLY A 298 -27.22 0.62 -1.22
CA GLY A 298 -25.80 0.88 -1.45
C GLY A 298 -24.88 0.61 -0.26
N ALA A 299 -25.35 -0.04 0.81
CA ALA A 299 -24.48 -0.46 1.90
C ALA A 299 -23.44 -1.50 1.44
N SER A 300 -22.27 -1.53 2.08
CA SER A 300 -21.21 -2.48 1.74
C SER A 300 -20.36 -2.87 2.95
N LEU A 301 -19.77 -4.05 2.85
CA LEU A 301 -18.82 -4.58 3.80
C LEU A 301 -17.44 -4.55 3.18
N THR A 302 -16.43 -4.12 3.95
CA THR A 302 -15.02 -4.26 3.59
C THR A 302 -14.30 -4.93 4.76
N SER A 303 -13.56 -6.00 4.51
CA SER A 303 -12.72 -6.65 5.51
C SER A 303 -11.40 -7.13 4.92
N TYR A 304 -10.37 -7.11 5.76
CA TYR A 304 -9.03 -7.57 5.44
C TYR A 304 -8.41 -8.23 6.66
N ALA A 305 -7.64 -9.29 6.44
CA ALA A 305 -6.74 -9.84 7.45
C ALA A 305 -5.44 -10.30 6.79
N VAL A 306 -4.34 -10.20 7.53
CA VAL A 306 -3.01 -10.69 7.12
C VAL A 306 -2.29 -11.30 8.31
N PHE A 307 -1.69 -12.45 8.07
CA PHE A 307 -0.61 -13.00 8.87
C PHE A 307 0.70 -12.75 8.15
N GLN A 308 1.71 -12.27 8.85
CA GLN A 308 3.04 -12.02 8.32
C GLN A 308 4.10 -12.59 9.27
N SER A 309 4.92 -13.51 8.77
CA SER A 309 6.12 -14.01 9.44
C SER A 309 7.33 -13.24 8.92
N ASN A 310 8.11 -12.70 9.83
CA ASN A 310 9.23 -11.84 9.53
C ASN A 310 10.51 -12.40 10.16
N ASP A 311 11.48 -12.74 9.33
CA ASP A 311 12.85 -12.98 9.75
C ASP A 311 13.74 -11.90 9.13
N TYR A 312 14.08 -10.88 9.94
CA TYR A 312 15.04 -9.84 9.56
C TYR A 312 16.46 -10.13 10.07
N GLY A 313 16.72 -11.35 10.56
CA GLY A 313 17.95 -11.71 11.24
C GLY A 313 17.84 -11.68 12.77
N THR A 314 18.93 -12.09 13.43
CA THR A 314 18.98 -12.38 14.86
C THR A 314 18.58 -11.18 15.71
N ASN A 315 17.52 -11.30 16.51
CA ASN A 315 17.02 -10.27 17.43
C ASN A 315 16.84 -8.89 16.78
N TYR A 316 16.45 -8.84 15.51
CA TYR A 316 16.23 -7.59 14.81
C TYR A 316 15.00 -6.86 15.36
N LEU A 317 15.17 -5.58 15.71
CA LEU A 317 14.09 -4.69 16.14
C LEU A 317 14.46 -3.24 15.79
N LEU A 318 13.67 -2.60 14.94
CA LEU A 318 13.79 -1.21 14.55
C LEU A 318 12.40 -0.59 14.36
N GLY A 319 11.91 0.11 15.39
CA GLY A 319 10.61 0.79 15.33
C GLY A 319 9.49 -0.21 14.98
N PRO A 320 8.76 -0.05 13.86
CA PRO A 320 7.69 -0.97 13.45
C PRO A 320 8.16 -2.28 12.79
N TYR A 321 9.47 -2.46 12.61
CA TYR A 321 10.08 -3.62 11.95
C TYR A 321 10.78 -4.51 12.98
N SER A 322 10.49 -5.81 12.95
CA SER A 322 11.03 -6.76 13.92
C SER A 322 10.98 -8.18 13.36
N SER A 323 11.96 -9.01 13.76
CA SER A 323 11.81 -10.46 13.63
C SER A 323 10.70 -10.96 14.56
N GLY A 324 9.89 -11.90 14.08
CA GLY A 324 8.72 -12.45 14.75
C GLY A 324 7.50 -12.56 13.84
N GLU A 325 6.30 -12.43 14.42
CA GLU A 325 5.03 -12.64 13.71
C GLU A 325 4.08 -11.46 13.91
N MET A 326 3.31 -11.12 12.88
CA MET A 326 2.29 -10.08 12.91
C MET A 326 0.95 -10.62 12.42
N LEU A 327 -0.09 -10.39 13.22
CA LEU A 327 -1.48 -10.53 12.80
C LEU A 327 -2.11 -9.13 12.73
N TYR A 328 -2.60 -8.76 11.55
CA TYR A 328 -3.34 -7.52 11.37
C TYR A 328 -4.67 -7.76 10.67
N GLY A 329 -5.70 -7.02 11.07
CA GLY A 329 -6.96 -7.01 10.33
C GLY A 329 -7.71 -5.70 10.48
N HIS A 330 -8.59 -5.43 9.53
CA HIS A 330 -9.53 -4.33 9.62
C HIS A 330 -10.90 -4.72 9.05
N PHE A 331 -11.92 -4.04 9.54
CA PHE A 331 -13.30 -4.23 9.16
C PHE A 331 -13.99 -2.87 9.09
N GLY A 332 -14.72 -2.63 8.00
CA GLY A 332 -15.50 -1.42 7.80
C GLY A 332 -16.86 -1.72 7.21
N TYR A 333 -17.85 -0.91 7.58
CA TYR A 333 -19.22 -1.02 7.11
C TYR A 333 -19.67 0.32 6.52
N LEU A 334 -19.94 0.36 5.22
CA LEU A 334 -20.48 1.55 4.57
C LEU A 334 -21.99 1.61 4.82
N LEU A 335 -22.45 2.64 5.53
CA LEU A 335 -23.86 2.83 5.86
C LEU A 335 -24.70 3.03 4.59
N SER A 336 -25.89 2.43 4.57
CA SER A 336 -26.89 2.64 3.52
C SER A 336 -27.26 4.13 3.43
N SER A 337 -27.45 4.63 2.22
CA SER A 337 -27.93 6.00 1.99
C SER A 337 -28.73 6.06 0.70
N THR A 338 -29.93 6.62 0.76
CA THR A 338 -30.78 6.88 -0.41
C THR A 338 -30.80 8.34 -0.81
N ASN A 339 -30.61 9.26 0.15
CA ASN A 339 -30.91 10.69 -0.02
C ASN A 339 -29.70 11.62 0.23
N SER A 340 -28.55 11.08 0.65
CA SER A 340 -27.34 11.86 0.92
C SER A 340 -26.23 11.50 -0.06
N THR A 341 -25.60 12.51 -0.64
CA THR A 341 -24.36 12.36 -1.42
C THR A 341 -23.19 11.92 -0.54
N THR A 342 -23.18 12.32 0.73
CA THR A 342 -22.17 11.91 1.70
C THR A 342 -22.47 10.51 2.21
N ARG A 343 -21.47 9.62 2.11
CA ARG A 343 -21.52 8.24 2.62
C ARG A 343 -20.57 8.08 3.80
N PHE A 344 -21.03 7.40 4.85
CA PHE A 344 -20.24 7.18 6.06
C PHE A 344 -19.82 5.72 6.18
N GLN A 345 -18.57 5.49 6.56
CA GLN A 345 -18.00 4.16 6.79
C GLN A 345 -17.22 4.14 8.11
N PRO A 346 -17.85 3.80 9.24
CA PRO A 346 -17.13 3.42 10.44
C PRO A 346 -16.28 2.17 10.18
N TYR A 347 -15.15 2.09 10.87
CA TYR A 347 -14.25 0.94 10.81
C TYR A 347 -13.49 0.74 12.13
N VAL A 348 -12.97 -0.48 12.28
CA VAL A 348 -12.03 -0.88 13.32
C VAL A 348 -10.83 -1.58 12.67
N SER A 349 -9.65 -1.38 13.21
CA SER A 349 -8.44 -2.14 12.85
C SER A 349 -7.69 -2.59 14.09
N TYR A 350 -7.04 -3.73 14.01
CA TYR A 350 -6.23 -4.26 15.09
C TYR A 350 -4.95 -4.89 14.54
N ASN A 351 -3.81 -4.57 15.15
CA ASN A 351 -2.51 -5.17 14.91
C ASN A 351 -2.02 -5.82 16.20
N TYR A 352 -1.53 -7.04 16.09
CA TYR A 352 -0.78 -7.74 17.14
C TYR A 352 0.56 -8.19 16.55
N THR A 353 1.66 -7.90 17.23
CA THR A 353 3.00 -8.28 16.79
C THR A 353 3.75 -8.94 17.93
N PHE A 354 4.11 -10.20 17.73
CA PHE A 354 5.08 -10.92 18.53
C PHE A 354 6.49 -10.56 18.06
N ILE A 355 7.39 -10.26 18.98
CA ILE A 355 8.72 -9.71 18.69
C ILE A 355 9.78 -10.59 19.34
N ASP A 356 10.59 -11.27 18.54
CA ASP A 356 11.60 -12.22 19.05
C ASP A 356 12.63 -11.55 19.99
N ALA A 357 12.95 -10.29 19.71
CA ALA A 357 13.91 -9.51 20.47
C ALA A 357 13.36 -8.93 21.80
N SER A 358 12.11 -9.22 22.18
CA SER A 358 11.45 -8.62 23.34
C SER A 358 10.50 -9.58 24.04
N ASP A 359 10.47 -9.56 25.37
CA ASP A 359 9.45 -10.27 26.16
C ASP A 359 8.08 -9.56 26.13
N GLN A 360 7.94 -8.48 25.35
CA GLN A 360 6.74 -7.66 25.26
C GLN A 360 6.23 -7.67 23.82
N ASP A 361 4.93 -7.86 23.67
CA ASP A 361 4.27 -7.79 22.37
C ASP A 361 3.80 -6.37 22.09
N ARG A 362 3.62 -6.06 20.80
CA ARG A 362 3.05 -4.78 20.37
C ARG A 362 1.61 -4.94 19.93
N THR A 363 0.75 -4.04 20.40
CA THR A 363 -0.63 -3.95 19.95
C THR A 363 -0.95 -2.56 19.41
N ILE A 364 -1.77 -2.51 18.37
CA ILE A 364 -2.29 -1.26 17.82
C ILE A 364 -3.78 -1.41 17.54
N LEU A 365 -4.61 -0.61 18.22
CA LEU A 365 -6.04 -0.49 17.97
C LEU A 365 -6.31 0.80 17.19
N GLY A 366 -7.13 0.70 16.14
CA GLY A 366 -7.64 1.85 15.39
C GLY A 366 -9.16 1.84 15.36
N LEU A 367 -9.78 2.96 15.70
CA LEU A 367 -11.22 3.20 15.61
C LEU A 367 -11.43 4.45 14.76
N GLY A 368 -12.13 4.33 13.65
CA GLY A 368 -12.31 5.49 12.78
C GLY A 368 -13.59 5.50 11.99
N ILE A 369 -13.82 6.64 11.34
CA ILE A 369 -14.96 6.86 10.46
C ILE A 369 -14.52 7.67 9.25
N ASN A 370 -14.94 7.22 8.08
CA ASN A 370 -14.81 7.95 6.84
C ASN A 370 -16.12 8.66 6.51
N ALA A 371 -16.05 9.89 6.03
CA ALA A 371 -17.12 10.61 5.35
C ALA A 371 -16.70 10.85 3.90
N PHE A 372 -17.21 10.04 2.97
CA PHE A 372 -17.01 10.18 1.54
C PHE A 372 -18.01 11.19 1.00
N LEU A 373 -17.58 12.43 0.80
CA LEU A 373 -18.41 13.52 0.27
C LEU A 373 -18.70 13.30 -1.23
N ASN A 374 -17.77 12.65 -1.92
CA ASN A 374 -17.87 12.31 -3.34
C ASN A 374 -17.02 11.08 -3.70
N GLY A 375 -17.43 9.91 -3.22
CA GLY A 375 -16.65 8.69 -3.35
C GLY A 375 -15.20 8.90 -2.89
N HIS A 376 -14.23 8.37 -3.63
CA HIS A 376 -12.80 8.56 -3.34
C HIS A 376 -12.24 9.94 -3.75
N ASN A 377 -13.01 10.80 -4.43
CA ASN A 377 -12.52 12.11 -4.86
C ASN A 377 -12.47 13.14 -3.73
N SER A 378 -13.31 12.97 -2.71
CA SER A 378 -13.35 13.86 -1.56
C SER A 378 -13.76 13.09 -0.31
N LYS A 379 -12.86 13.05 0.67
CA LYS A 379 -12.98 12.22 1.87
C LYS A 379 -12.49 12.98 3.10
N LEU A 380 -13.26 12.90 4.18
CA LEU A 380 -12.78 13.19 5.53
C LEU A 380 -12.64 11.88 6.30
N THR A 381 -11.60 11.74 7.11
CA THR A 381 -11.42 10.60 8.00
C THR A 381 -11.05 11.09 9.39
N LEU A 382 -11.77 10.62 10.41
CA LEU A 382 -11.38 10.77 11.80
C LEU A 382 -10.98 9.39 12.32
N GLU A 383 -9.82 9.29 12.96
CA GLU A 383 -9.32 8.04 13.54
C GLU A 383 -8.70 8.30 14.92
N TYR A 384 -9.11 7.50 15.90
CA TYR A 384 -8.40 7.30 17.14
C TYR A 384 -7.51 6.06 17.01
N LYS A 385 -6.23 6.20 17.28
CA LYS A 385 -5.24 5.12 17.26
C LYS A 385 -4.61 5.01 18.64
N SER A 386 -4.52 3.79 19.17
CA SER A 386 -3.86 3.47 20.44
C SER A 386 -2.80 2.40 20.18
N GLU A 387 -1.54 2.71 20.48
CA GLU A 387 -0.40 1.80 20.34
C GLU A 387 0.20 1.51 21.72
N SER A 388 0.42 0.23 22.00
CA SER A 388 1.03 -0.25 23.24
C SER A 388 2.21 -1.16 22.93
N PHE A 389 3.36 -0.88 23.53
CA PHE A 389 4.55 -1.71 23.43
C PHE A 389 5.42 -1.54 24.69
N GLY A 390 5.52 -2.60 25.50
CA GLY A 390 6.17 -2.53 26.82
C GLY A 390 5.54 -1.45 27.70
N ASN A 391 6.34 -0.51 28.19
CA ASN A 391 5.87 0.60 29.02
C ASN A 391 5.35 1.80 28.21
N ILE A 392 5.44 1.75 26.88
CA ILE A 392 5.05 2.86 26.00
C ILE A 392 3.59 2.65 25.60
N ASN A 393 2.74 3.64 25.93
CA ASN A 393 1.39 3.77 25.38
C ASN A 393 1.30 5.11 24.68
N GLN A 394 0.87 5.11 23.42
CA GLN A 394 0.71 6.31 22.60
C GLN A 394 -0.68 6.33 22.01
N ASN A 395 -1.45 7.38 22.30
CA ASN A 395 -2.73 7.58 21.66
C ASN A 395 -2.70 8.81 20.76
N THR A 396 -3.33 8.69 19.60
CA THR A 396 -3.41 9.76 18.63
C THR A 396 -4.84 9.87 18.12
N LEU A 397 -5.35 11.10 18.03
CA LEU A 397 -6.59 11.41 17.33
C LEU A 397 -6.24 12.23 16.09
N SER A 398 -6.56 11.69 14.92
CA SER A 398 -6.20 12.28 13.63
C SER A 398 -7.43 12.60 12.81
N LEU A 399 -7.52 13.84 12.34
CA LEU A 399 -8.46 14.26 11.31
C LEU A 399 -7.70 14.46 10.00
N GLN A 400 -8.07 13.71 8.96
CA GLN A 400 -7.53 13.86 7.61
C GLN A 400 -8.58 14.37 6.64
N ALA A 401 -8.21 15.35 5.83
CA ALA A 401 -8.96 15.75 4.65
C ALA A 401 -8.20 15.34 3.39
N MET A 402 -8.91 14.77 2.41
CA MET A 402 -8.37 14.39 1.11
C MET A 402 -9.22 14.95 -0.03
N ILE A 403 -8.55 15.52 -1.02
CA ILE A 403 -9.12 15.81 -2.34
C ILE A 403 -8.25 15.12 -3.40
N TYR A 404 -8.91 14.47 -4.35
CA TYR A 404 -8.32 13.74 -5.46
C TYR A 404 -9.03 14.10 -6.78
N LEU A 405 -8.24 14.33 -7.83
CA LEU A 405 -8.66 14.69 -9.19
C LEU A 405 -8.04 13.77 -10.25
#